data_AF-A0A7J5U6L5-F1
#
_entry.id   AF-A0A7J5U6L5-F1
#
_cell.length_a   1.000
_cell.length_b   1.000
_cell.length_c   1.000
_cell.angle_alpha   90.00
_cell.angle_beta   90.00
_cell.angle_gamma   90.00
#
_symmetry.space_group_name_H-M   'P 1'
#
loop_
_entity.id
_entity.type
_entity.pdbx_description
1 polymer ?
#
loop_
_entity_poly.entity_id
_entity_poly.type
_entity_poly.pdbx_seq_one_letter_code
_entity_poly.pdbx_strand_id
1 'polypeptide(L)' 'MEFNVVGRLITEQYYTRSEWRAHQLRTLSADELYQAFTTEYAPILNRVSNRHIASFLGLTPETVSRIRAKKR' A
#
# COMPACT_ATOMS: atom_id res chain seq x y z
N MET A 1 -9.90 2.18 29.81
CA MET A 1 -10.01 1.16 28.74
C MET A 1 -8.93 0.13 29.03
N GLU A 2 -9.31 -1.14 29.26
CA GLU A 2 -8.36 -2.19 29.61
C GLU A 2 -7.33 -2.38 28.48
N PHE A 3 -6.04 -2.46 28.83
CA PHE A 3 -4.92 -2.61 27.89
C PHE A 3 -5.14 -3.78 26.92
N ASN A 4 -5.70 -4.88 27.41
CA ASN A 4 -6.01 -6.07 26.63
C ASN A 4 -7.00 -5.81 25.48
N VAL A 5 -7.95 -4.89 25.66
CA VAL A 5 -8.93 -4.54 24.62
C VAL A 5 -8.27 -3.69 23.54
N VAL A 6 -7.50 -2.67 23.94
CA VAL A 6 -6.77 -1.81 22.99
C VAL A 6 -5.77 -2.64 22.19
N GLY A 7 -4.96 -3.47 22.85
CA GLY A 7 -3.96 -4.31 22.21
C GLY A 7 -4.58 -5.27 21.19
N ARG A 8 -5.65 -5.97 21.58
CA ARG A 8 -6.35 -6.89 20.67
C ARG A 8 -6.89 -6.18 19.43
N LEU A 9 -7.61 -5.08 19.61
CA LEU A 9 -8.22 -4.33 18.49
C LEU A 9 -7.15 -3.84 17.51
N ILE A 10 -6.04 -3.32 18.03
CA ILE A 10 -4.91 -2.87 17.20
C ILE A 10 -4.33 -4.06 16.42
N THR A 11 -4.04 -5.18 17.10
CA THR A 11 -3.49 -6.37 16.46
C THR A 11 -4.42 -6.92 15.36
N GLU A 12 -5.72 -7.02 15.62
CA GLU A 12 -6.71 -7.49 14.64
C GLU A 12 -6.77 -6.58 13.40
N GLN A 13 -6.74 -5.26 13.60
CA GLN A 13 -6.71 -4.30 12.51
C GLN A 13 -5.44 -4.42 11.67
N TYR A 14 -4.26 -4.51 12.31
CA TYR A 14 -3.00 -4.70 11.60
C TYR A 14 -2.94 -6.02 10.85
N TYR A 15 -3.44 -7.10 11.46
CA TYR A 15 -3.49 -8.41 10.82
C TYR A 15 -4.37 -8.37 9.57
N THR A 16 -5.59 -7.83 9.68
CA THR A 16 -6.52 -7.71 8.55
C THR A 16 -5.93 -6.89 7.41
N ARG A 17 -5.27 -5.77 7.71
CA ARG A 17 -4.59 -4.94 6.71
C ARG A 17 -3.41 -5.67 6.06
N SER A 18 -2.64 -6.41 6.84
CA SER A 18 -1.52 -7.21 6.34
C SER A 18 -2.00 -8.30 5.37
N GLU A 19 -3.06 -9.02 5.73
CA GLU A 19 -3.66 -10.05 4.88
C GLU A 19 -4.22 -9.47 3.58
N TRP A 20 -4.96 -8.37 3.67
CA TRP A 20 -5.50 -7.68 2.50
C TRP A 20 -4.39 -7.23 1.53
N ARG A 21 -3.32 -6.64 2.06
CA ARG A 21 -2.14 -6.28 1.27
C ARG A 21 -1.47 -7.50 0.65
N ALA A 22 -1.25 -8.56 1.43
CA ALA A 22 -0.60 -9.78 0.96
C ALA A 22 -1.41 -10.41 -0.18
N HIS A 23 -2.74 -10.36 -0.10
CA HIS A 23 -3.63 -10.75 -1.18
C HIS A 23 -3.41 -9.90 -2.43
N GLN A 24 -3.46 -8.57 -2.32
CA GLN A 24 -3.24 -7.66 -3.46
C GLN A 24 -1.91 -7.90 -4.17
N LEU A 25 -0.82 -8.09 -3.42
CA LEU A 25 0.51 -8.35 -3.96
C LEU A 25 0.57 -9.65 -4.79
N ARG A 26 -0.31 -10.62 -4.51
CA ARG A 26 -0.39 -11.88 -5.25
C ARG A 26 -1.35 -11.82 -6.44
N THR A 27 -2.39 -11.00 -6.37
CA THR A 27 -3.50 -11.06 -7.33
C THR A 27 -3.54 -9.93 -8.34
N LEU A 28 -2.93 -8.79 -8.04
CA LEU A 28 -3.02 -7.59 -8.89
C LEU A 28 -1.76 -7.42 -9.74
N SER A 29 -1.94 -6.89 -10.94
CA SER A 29 -0.83 -6.39 -11.76
C SER A 29 -0.21 -5.12 -11.16
N ALA A 30 0.98 -4.73 -11.62
CA ALA A 30 1.66 -3.53 -11.13
C ALA A 30 0.84 -2.23 -11.33
N ASP A 31 0.12 -2.12 -12.46
CA ASP A 31 -0.75 -0.97 -12.75
C ASP A 31 -1.99 -0.94 -11.83
N GLU A 32 -2.59 -2.10 -11.54
CA GLU A 32 -3.72 -2.24 -10.62
C GLU A 32 -3.31 -1.99 -9.17
N LEU A 33 -2.18 -2.54 -8.72
CA LEU A 33 -1.57 -2.27 -7.40
C LEU A 33 -1.34 -0.79 -7.20
N TYR A 34 -0.75 -0.13 -8.20
CA TYR A 34 -0.51 1.31 -8.13
C TYR A 34 -1.83 2.10 -8.11
N GLN A 35 -2.85 1.67 -8.88
CA GLN A 35 -4.18 2.30 -8.81
C GLN A 35 -4.80 2.17 -7.42
N ALA A 36 -4.87 0.95 -6.89
CA ALA A 36 -5.43 0.68 -5.57
C ALA A 36 -4.73 1.53 -4.49
N PHE A 37 -3.40 1.61 -4.55
CA PHE A 37 -2.61 2.47 -3.68
C PHE A 37 -2.98 3.95 -3.80
N THR A 38 -3.15 4.47 -5.03
CA THR A 38 -3.52 5.87 -5.22
C THR A 38 -4.93 6.20 -4.76
N THR A 39 -5.84 5.24 -4.78
CA THR A 39 -7.20 5.40 -4.24
C THR A 39 -7.20 5.38 -2.71
N GLU A 40 -6.48 4.44 -2.10
CA GLU A 40 -6.46 4.27 -0.64
C GLU A 40 -5.62 5.35 0.08
N TYR A 41 -4.49 5.73 -0.51
CA TYR A 41 -3.49 6.63 0.09
C TYR A 41 -3.39 7.98 -0.62
N ALA A 42 -4.48 8.44 -1.26
CA ALA A 42 -4.53 9.70 -2.01
C ALA A 42 -3.87 10.92 -1.29
N PRO A 43 -4.07 11.13 0.03
CA PRO A 43 -3.53 12.31 0.71
C PRO A 43 -1.99 12.38 0.80
N ILE A 44 -1.30 11.24 0.68
CA ILE A 44 0.16 11.16 0.88
C ILE A 44 0.94 11.00 -0.42
N LEU A 45 0.28 10.83 -1.56
CA LEU A 45 0.93 10.53 -2.85
C LEU A 45 2.04 11.50 -3.24
N ASN A 46 1.87 12.80 -2.94
CA ASN A 46 2.84 13.84 -3.28
C ASN A 46 3.88 14.09 -2.17
N ARG A 47 3.74 13.44 -1.01
CA ARG A 47 4.63 13.61 0.15
C ARG A 47 5.61 12.44 0.31
N VAL A 48 5.42 11.37 -0.45
CA VAL A 48 6.20 10.13 -0.34
C VAL A 48 7.01 9.92 -1.62
N SER A 49 8.27 9.50 -1.46
CA SER A 49 9.14 9.22 -2.59
C SER A 49 8.69 7.96 -3.35
N ASN A 50 8.97 7.90 -4.66
CA ASN A 50 8.71 6.70 -5.46
C ASN A 50 9.41 5.45 -4.89
N ARG A 51 10.56 5.60 -4.24
CA ARG A 51 11.28 4.49 -3.61
C ARG A 51 10.48 3.86 -2.48
N HIS A 52 9.87 4.67 -1.62
CA HIS A 52 9.04 4.16 -0.52
C HIS A 52 7.75 3.54 -1.04
N ILE A 53 7.11 4.14 -2.05
CA ILE A 53 5.93 3.58 -2.70
C ILE A 53 6.27 2.22 -3.34
N ALA A 54 7.39 2.13 -4.05
CA ALA A 54 7.84 0.90 -4.68
C ALA A 54 8.07 -0.22 -3.65
N SER A 55 8.81 0.07 -2.58
CA SER A 55 9.02 -0.86 -1.46
C SER A 55 7.69 -1.31 -0.83
N PHE A 56 6.76 -0.37 -0.63
CA PHE A 56 5.43 -0.64 -0.08
C PHE A 56 4.59 -1.57 -0.98
N LEU A 57 4.74 -1.47 -2.31
CA LEU A 57 3.99 -2.23 -3.30
C LEU A 57 4.71 -3.49 -3.80
N GLY A 58 5.91 -3.81 -3.27
CA GLY A 58 6.72 -4.92 -3.79
C GLY A 58 7.17 -4.73 -5.24
N LEU A 59 7.30 -3.48 -5.69
CA LEU A 59 7.71 -3.10 -7.05
C LEU A 59 9.10 -2.46 -7.04
N THR A 60 9.68 -2.28 -8.22
CA THR A 60 10.90 -1.47 -8.37
C THR A 60 10.56 0.02 -8.49
N PRO A 61 11.46 0.94 -8.05
CA PRO A 61 11.26 2.38 -8.24
C PRO A 61 11.04 2.79 -9.70
N GLU A 62 11.71 2.12 -10.64
CA GLU A 62 11.60 2.35 -12.09
C GLU A 62 10.20 1.97 -12.58
N THR A 63 9.65 0.85 -12.09
CA THR A 63 8.29 0.39 -12.41
C THR A 63 7.25 1.43 -11.97
N VAL A 64 7.36 1.93 -10.74
CA VAL A 64 6.47 2.98 -10.23
C VAL A 64 6.62 4.28 -11.03
N SER A 65 7.86 4.66 -11.34
CA SER A 65 8.15 5.84 -12.16
C SER A 65 7.52 5.74 -13.55
N ARG A 66 7.65 4.59 -14.22
CA ARG A 66 7.06 4.30 -15.53
C ARG A 66 5.53 4.39 -15.51
N ILE A 67 4.88 3.78 -14.49
CA ILE A 67 3.41 3.83 -14.34
C ILE A 67 2.93 5.27 -14.12
N ARG A 68 3.63 6.04 -13.28
CA ARG A 68 3.32 7.46 -13.04
C ARG A 68 3.44 8.31 -14.31
N ALA A 69 4.48 8.08 -15.11
CA ALA A 69 4.70 8.82 -16.36
C ALA A 69 3.59 8.53 -17.39
N LYS A 70 3.07 7.30 -17.44
CA LYS A 70 1.98 6.91 -18.35
C LYS A 70 0.64 7.58 -18.05
N LYS A 71 0.40 7.98 -16.79
CA LYS A 71 -0.85 8.63 -16.34
C LYS A 71 -0.82 10.16 -16.39
N ARG A 72 0.34 10.76 -16.67
CA ARG A 72 0.49 12.20 -16.93
C ARG A 72 0.28 12.48 -18.40
#